data_AF-A0AAX0YV31-F1
#
_entry.id   AF-A0AAX0YV31-F1
#
_cell.length_a   1.000
_cell.length_b   1.000
_cell.length_c   1.000
_cell.angle_alpha   90.00
_cell.angle_beta   90.00
_cell.angle_gamma   90.00
#
_symmetry.space_group_name_H-M   'P 1'
#
loop_
_entity.id
_entity.type
_entity.pdbx_description
1 polymer ?
#
loop_
_entity_poly.entity_id
_entity_poly.type
_entity_poly.pdbx_seq_one_letter_code
_entity_poly.pdbx_strand_id
1 'polypeptide(L)'
;MRYKQQIRQVTSWIDVLTSTNIPIKSAAVLINNSPLKKLFAYQLNHCNIKTYKLIKEVPPKILINEIINSDCNIIIADKSSYILLRQIIPYLRRNVVIVLTQEYWVPDWAWAFTQYYFLCQQDLP
;
A
#
# COMPACT_ATOMS: atom_id res chain seq x y z
N MET A 1 -13.93 -19.97 5.74
CA MET A 1 -14.56 -18.63 5.82
C MET A 1 -13.55 -17.47 5.79
N ARG A 2 -12.41 -17.55 6.50
CA ARG A 2 -11.35 -16.52 6.55
C ARG A 2 -10.80 -16.06 5.19
N TYR A 3 -10.63 -16.98 4.23
CA TYR A 3 -10.14 -16.64 2.88
C TYR A 3 -11.12 -15.76 2.07
N LYS A 4 -12.43 -16.03 2.17
CA LYS A 4 -13.46 -15.20 1.52
C LYS A 4 -13.49 -13.78 2.09
N GLN A 5 -13.26 -13.63 3.40
CA GLN A 5 -13.15 -12.31 4.04
C GLN A 5 -11.90 -11.55 3.58
N GLN A 6 -10.76 -12.22 3.43
CA GLN A 6 -9.53 -11.60 2.91
C GLN A 6 -9.71 -11.13 1.46
N ILE A 7 -10.37 -11.93 0.61
CA ILE A 7 -10.69 -11.50 -0.76
C ILE A 7 -11.56 -10.25 -0.73
N ARG A 8 -12.66 -10.25 0.04
CA ARG A 8 -13.56 -9.09 0.15
C ARG A 8 -12.84 -7.84 0.62
N GLN A 9 -11.98 -7.93 1.63
CA GLN A 9 -11.19 -6.80 2.10
C GLN A 9 -10.25 -6.26 1.02
N VAL A 10 -9.52 -7.14 0.33
CA VAL A 10 -8.62 -6.72 -0.75
C VAL A 10 -9.41 -6.06 -1.88
N THR A 11 -10.52 -6.66 -2.32
CA THR A 11 -11.39 -6.10 -3.35
C THR A 11 -11.90 -4.72 -2.95
N SER A 12 -12.40 -4.57 -1.71
CA SER A 12 -12.88 -3.27 -1.21
C SER A 12 -11.79 -2.20 -1.26
N TRP A 13 -10.54 -2.57 -0.92
CA TRP A 13 -9.41 -1.65 -1.06
C TRP A 13 -9.12 -1.27 -2.51
N ILE A 14 -9.19 -2.22 -3.45
CA ILE A 14 -8.99 -1.92 -4.87
C ILE A 14 -10.13 -1.03 -5.39
N ASP A 15 -11.37 -1.26 -4.96
CA ASP A 15 -12.52 -0.44 -5.35
C ASP A 15 -12.38 0.99 -4.83
N VAL A 16 -11.96 1.18 -3.58
CA VAL A 16 -11.64 2.51 -3.04
C VAL A 16 -10.52 3.18 -3.83
N LEU A 17 -9.41 2.47 -4.09
CA LEU A 17 -8.28 3.02 -4.82
C LEU A 17 -8.65 3.43 -6.26
N THR A 18 -9.43 2.60 -6.95
CA THR A 18 -9.84 2.84 -8.35
C THR A 18 -11.00 3.82 -8.49
N SER A 19 -11.78 4.05 -7.43
CA SER A 19 -12.80 5.10 -7.39
C SER A 19 -12.24 6.46 -7.01
N THR A 20 -11.00 6.54 -6.51
CA THR A 20 -10.33 7.84 -6.33
C THR A 20 -10.06 8.50 -7.69
N ASN A 21 -10.13 9.83 -7.75
CA ASN A 21 -9.73 10.60 -8.94
C ASN A 21 -8.20 10.63 -9.16
N ILE A 22 -7.44 9.81 -8.45
CA ILE A 22 -5.98 9.77 -8.52
C ILE A 22 -5.57 8.67 -9.51
N PRO A 23 -4.94 9.00 -10.65
CA PRO A 23 -4.56 8.00 -11.64
C PRO A 23 -3.49 7.05 -11.05
N ILE A 24 -3.79 5.76 -11.00
CA ILE A 24 -2.89 4.76 -10.44
C ILE A 24 -1.79 4.44 -11.45
N LYS A 25 -0.53 4.69 -11.08
CA LYS A 25 0.64 4.40 -11.93
C LYS A 25 1.27 3.06 -11.56
N SER A 26 1.60 2.90 -10.28
CA SER A 26 2.11 1.65 -9.73
C SER A 26 1.96 1.62 -8.21
N ALA A 27 1.98 0.41 -7.66
CA ALA A 27 1.69 0.17 -6.25
C ALA A 27 2.80 -0.65 -5.56
N ALA A 28 3.23 -0.20 -4.39
CA ALA A 28 4.09 -0.96 -3.49
C ALA A 28 3.26 -1.69 -2.44
N VAL A 29 3.51 -2.99 -2.25
CA VAL A 29 2.83 -3.83 -1.25
C VAL A 29 3.82 -4.21 -0.15
N LEU A 30 3.78 -3.45 0.94
CA LEU A 30 4.55 -3.61 2.17
C LEU A 30 3.71 -4.40 3.20
N ILE A 31 3.43 -5.65 2.86
CA ILE A 31 2.65 -6.56 3.70
C ILE A 31 3.48 -7.80 4.02
N ASN A 32 3.62 -8.11 5.30
CA ASN A 32 4.39 -9.27 5.75
C ASN A 32 3.57 -10.56 5.64
N ASN A 33 2.24 -10.48 5.79
CA ASN A 33 1.34 -11.60 5.57
C ASN A 33 1.37 -12.07 4.09
N SER A 34 1.99 -13.23 3.84
CA SER A 34 2.24 -13.74 2.47
C SER A 34 0.96 -13.99 1.65
N PRO A 35 -0.08 -14.68 2.17
CA PRO A 35 -1.37 -14.80 1.47
C PRO A 35 -1.99 -13.46 1.09
N LEU A 36 -2.05 -12.51 2.04
CA LEU A 36 -2.67 -11.20 1.79
C LEU A 36 -1.89 -10.38 0.77
N LYS A 37 -0.55 -10.37 0.88
CA LYS A 37 0.35 -9.73 -0.08
C LYS A 37 0.16 -10.29 -1.50
N LYS A 38 0.03 -11.62 -1.64
CA LYS A 38 -0.21 -12.27 -2.94
C LYS A 38 -1.56 -11.86 -3.52
N LEU A 39 -2.61 -11.78 -2.70
CA LEU A 39 -3.94 -11.34 -3.13
C LEU A 39 -3.95 -9.89 -3.60
N PHE A 40 -3.34 -8.96 -2.86
CA PHE A 40 -3.21 -7.57 -3.29
C PHE A 40 -2.50 -7.46 -4.64
N ALA A 41 -1.35 -8.12 -4.77
CA ALA A 41 -0.62 -8.10 -6.01
C ALA A 41 -1.39 -8.71 -7.19
N TYR A 42 -2.12 -9.80 -6.95
CA TYR A 42 -2.94 -10.43 -7.97
C TYR A 42 -4.04 -9.49 -8.47
N GLN A 43 -4.79 -8.87 -7.55
CA GLN A 43 -5.88 -7.96 -7.90
C GLN A 43 -5.37 -6.69 -8.60
N LEU A 44 -4.28 -6.08 -8.10
CA LEU A 44 -3.66 -4.91 -8.74
C LEU A 44 -3.17 -5.24 -10.15
N ASN A 45 -2.49 -6.38 -10.33
CA ASN A 45 -2.04 -6.80 -11.66
C ASN A 45 -3.21 -7.07 -12.60
N HIS A 46 -4.35 -7.60 -12.11
CA HIS A 46 -5.56 -7.78 -12.91
C HIS A 46 -6.18 -6.45 -13.37
N CYS A 47 -5.96 -5.37 -12.61
CA CYS A 47 -6.29 -4.01 -13.00
C CYS A 47 -5.20 -3.33 -13.87
N ASN A 48 -4.23 -4.09 -14.41
CA ASN A 48 -3.05 -3.58 -15.13
C ASN A 48 -2.17 -2.61 -14.33
N ILE A 49 -2.20 -2.68 -13.00
CA ILE A 49 -1.36 -1.85 -12.12
C ILE A 49 -0.06 -2.60 -11.83
N LYS A 50 1.09 -2.00 -12.15
CA LYS A 50 2.40 -2.59 -11.84
C LYS A 50 2.62 -2.65 -10.33
N THR A 51 3.09 -3.79 -9.82
CA THR A 51 3.28 -4.00 -8.37
C THR A 51 4.72 -4.27 -7.96
N TYR A 52 5.17 -3.60 -6.90
CA TYR A 52 6.45 -3.80 -6.22
C TYR A 52 6.19 -4.45 -4.86
N LYS A 53 6.88 -5.55 -4.53
CA LYS A 53 6.54 -6.36 -3.35
C LYS A 53 7.72 -6.46 -2.41
N LEU A 54 7.44 -6.40 -1.10
CA LEU A 54 8.43 -6.77 -0.09
C LEU A 54 8.71 -8.28 -0.16
N ILE A 55 9.87 -8.66 -0.71
CA ILE A 55 10.38 -10.03 -0.69
C ILE A 55 11.31 -10.14 0.52
N LYS A 56 11.06 -11.10 1.42
CA LYS A 56 11.82 -11.24 2.69
C LYS A 56 13.33 -11.43 2.49
N GLU A 57 13.71 -11.97 1.35
CA GLU A 57 15.10 -12.28 0.98
C GLU A 57 15.83 -11.11 0.31
N VAL A 58 15.12 -10.03 -0.02
CA VAL A 58 15.70 -8.85 -0.67
C VAL A 58 16.01 -7.80 0.41
N PRO A 59 17.24 -7.26 0.45
CA PRO A 59 17.57 -6.15 1.33
C PRO A 59 16.55 -5.01 1.16
N PRO A 60 15.96 -4.48 2.24
CA PRO A 60 14.95 -3.42 2.14
C PRO A 60 15.39 -2.23 1.28
N LYS A 61 16.70 -1.91 1.29
CA LYS A 61 17.29 -0.85 0.45
C LYS A 61 17.05 -1.03 -1.06
N ILE A 62 17.05 -2.26 -1.58
CA ILE A 62 16.81 -2.51 -3.01
C ILE A 62 15.35 -2.20 -3.35
N LEU A 63 14.41 -2.66 -2.54
CA LEU A 63 12.99 -2.34 -2.70
C LEU A 63 12.73 -0.83 -2.58
N ILE A 64 13.36 -0.18 -1.60
CA ILE A 64 13.28 1.28 -1.42
C ILE A 64 13.73 1.97 -2.72
N ASN A 65 14.86 1.57 -3.30
CA ASN A 65 15.35 2.13 -4.55
C ASN A 65 14.40 1.87 -5.73
N GLU A 66 13.81 0.68 -5.83
CA GLU A 66 12.81 0.39 -6.88
C GLU A 66 11.55 1.26 -6.73
N ILE A 67 11.08 1.48 -5.49
CA ILE A 67 9.92 2.33 -5.21
C ILE A 67 10.24 3.80 -5.54
N ILE A 68 11.40 4.31 -5.11
CA ILE A 68 11.80 5.70 -5.35
C ILE A 68 12.06 5.97 -6.84
N ASN A 69 12.70 5.03 -7.54
CA ASN A 69 13.03 5.19 -8.95
C ASN A 69 11.85 4.84 -9.89
N SER A 70 10.71 4.42 -9.34
CA SER A 70 9.49 4.20 -10.10
C SER A 70 8.49 5.33 -9.90
N ASP A 71 7.49 5.38 -10.76
CA ASP A 71 6.34 6.26 -10.56
C ASP A 71 5.34 5.62 -9.57
N CYS A 72 5.82 5.09 -8.45
CA CYS A 72 4.99 4.51 -7.41
C CYS A 72 4.18 5.60 -6.72
N ASN A 73 2.85 5.50 -6.82
CA ASN A 73 1.94 6.46 -6.20
C ASN A 73 0.88 5.82 -5.30
N ILE A 74 0.98 4.51 -5.07
CA ILE A 74 0.22 3.80 -4.05
C ILE A 74 1.19 2.99 -3.18
N ILE A 75 1.05 3.10 -1.86
CA ILE A 75 1.72 2.21 -0.92
C ILE A 75 0.69 1.55 -0.03
N ILE A 76 0.67 0.23 -0.01
CA ILE A 76 -0.21 -0.57 0.83
C ILE A 76 0.63 -1.20 1.92
N ALA A 77 0.35 -0.88 3.17
CA ALA A 77 1.14 -1.33 4.31
C ALA A 77 0.28 -2.02 5.39
N ASP A 78 0.88 -3.03 6.01
CA ASP A 78 0.44 -3.55 7.31
C ASP A 78 1.26 -2.94 8.46
N LYS A 79 0.78 -3.09 9.69
CA LYS A 79 1.42 -2.51 10.88
C LYS A 79 2.85 -2.98 11.07
N SER A 80 3.14 -4.23 10.70
CA SER A 80 4.50 -4.79 10.79
C SER A 80 5.51 -4.12 9.86
N SER A 81 5.03 -3.41 8.84
CA SER A 81 5.85 -2.73 7.85
C SER A 81 5.96 -1.21 8.08
N TYR A 82 5.43 -0.67 9.18
CA TYR A 82 5.41 0.79 9.43
C TYR A 82 6.79 1.41 9.62
N ILE A 83 7.74 0.67 10.20
CA ILE A 83 9.12 1.14 10.30
C ILE A 83 9.70 1.38 8.90
N LEU A 84 9.50 0.41 7.99
CA LEU A 84 9.94 0.51 6.61
C LEU A 84 9.18 1.62 5.85
N LEU A 85 7.87 1.71 6.05
CA LEU A 85 7.04 2.77 5.46
C LEU A 85 7.57 4.16 5.83
N ARG A 86 7.83 4.40 7.13
CA ARG A 86 8.39 5.69 7.60
C ARG A 86 9.78 5.97 7.06
N GLN A 87 10.56 4.95 6.73
CA GLN A 87 11.85 5.12 6.05
C GLN A 87 11.69 5.49 4.57
N ILE A 88 10.64 5.03 3.90
CA ILE A 88 10.38 5.29 2.49
C ILE A 88 9.73 6.66 2.29
N ILE A 89 8.77 7.02 3.15
CA ILE A 89 7.93 8.22 3.07
C ILE A 89 8.70 9.50 2.71
N PRO A 90 9.86 9.82 3.31
CA PRO A 90 10.62 11.04 2.99
C PRO A 90 11.13 11.12 1.55
N TYR A 91 11.28 9.98 0.87
CA TYR A 91 11.84 9.88 -0.48
C TYR A 91 10.77 9.77 -1.57
N LEU A 92 9.50 9.70 -1.18
CA LEU A 92 8.40 9.61 -2.12
C LEU A 92 8.14 10.97 -2.77
N ARG A 93 7.65 10.93 -4.01
CA ARG A 93 7.15 12.11 -4.69
C ARG A 93 5.83 12.58 -4.05
N ARG A 94 5.39 13.80 -4.33
CA ARG A 94 4.07 14.29 -3.89
C ARG A 94 2.94 13.47 -4.54
N ASN A 95 1.76 13.46 -3.91
CA ASN A 95 0.55 12.77 -4.37
C ASN A 95 0.62 11.24 -4.32
N VAL A 96 1.25 10.69 -3.28
CA VAL A 96 1.18 9.25 -2.98
C VAL A 96 0.00 8.97 -2.06
N VAL A 97 -0.75 7.92 -2.39
CA VAL A 97 -1.79 7.34 -1.54
C VAL A 97 -1.18 6.25 -0.68
N ILE A 98 -1.35 6.33 0.64
CA ILE A 98 -0.83 5.38 1.61
C ILE A 98 -2.01 4.67 2.28
N VAL A 99 -2.17 3.38 2.00
CA VAL A 99 -3.20 2.53 2.56
C VAL A 99 -2.67 1.82 3.80
N LEU A 100 -3.28 2.10 4.95
CA LEU A 100 -3.01 1.50 6.24
C LEU A 100 -4.06 0.41 6.52
N THR A 101 -3.78 -0.81 6.07
CA THR A 101 -4.78 -1.91 6.03
C THR A 101 -5.31 -2.38 7.39
N GLN A 102 -4.66 -1.99 8.49
CA GLN A 102 -4.93 -2.48 9.85
C GLN A 102 -5.29 -1.37 10.84
N GLU A 103 -5.22 -0.11 10.44
CA GLU A 103 -5.56 1.01 11.32
C GLU A 103 -6.97 1.49 10.96
N TYR A 104 -7.79 1.73 11.98
CA TYR A 104 -9.14 2.23 11.77
C TYR A 104 -9.13 3.73 11.47
N TRP A 105 -8.27 4.48 12.17
CA TRP A 105 -8.05 5.92 12.00
C TRP A 105 -6.62 6.20 11.55
N VAL A 106 -6.38 7.39 10.98
CA VAL A 106 -5.04 7.86 10.64
C VAL A 106 -4.23 8.02 11.94
N PRO A 107 -3.10 7.31 12.10
CA PRO A 107 -2.34 7.33 13.33
C PRO A 107 -1.54 8.64 13.49
N ASP A 108 -1.28 9.06 14.73
CA ASP A 108 -0.64 10.36 15.07
C ASP A 108 0.65 10.66 14.28
N TRP A 109 1.48 9.64 14.05
CA TRP A 109 2.72 9.81 13.30
C TRP A 109 2.51 10.20 11.83
N ALA A 110 1.36 9.86 11.24
CA ALA A 110 1.05 10.18 9.85
C ALA A 110 0.77 11.67 9.66
N TRP A 111 0.39 12.38 10.73
CA TRP A 111 0.16 13.83 10.72
C TRP A 111 1.42 14.64 10.42
N ALA A 112 2.61 14.05 10.59
CA ALA A 112 3.87 14.66 10.16
C ALA A 112 4.04 14.70 8.63
N PHE A 113 3.15 14.04 7.87
CA PHE A 113 3.28 13.84 6.42
C PHE A 113 2.03 14.26 5.65
N THR A 114 1.57 15.49 5.85
CA THR A 114 0.33 16.04 5.27
C THR A 114 0.32 16.12 3.74
N GLN A 115 1.47 15.98 3.08
CA GLN A 115 1.58 15.94 1.63
C GLN A 115 1.12 14.61 0.98
N TYR A 116 0.81 13.59 1.78
CA TYR A 116 0.32 12.29 1.32
C TYR A 116 -1.13 12.07 1.72
N TYR A 117 -1.83 11.25 0.94
CA TYR A 117 -3.21 10.88 1.22
C TYR A 117 -3.23 9.55 1.95
N PHE A 118 -3.64 9.54 3.22
CA PHE A 118 -3.73 8.33 4.03
C PHE A 118 -5.15 7.76 3.97
N LEU A 119 -5.25 6.46 3.74
CA LEU A 119 -6.49 5.69 3.78
C LEU A 119 -6.41 4.63 4.87
N CYS A 120 -7.45 4.50 5.67
CA CYS A 120 -7.60 3.60 6.81
C CYS A 120 -8.90 2.80 6.71
N GLN A 121 -9.15 1.84 7.60
CA GLN A 121 -10.32 0.96 7.47
C GLN A 121 -11.66 1.69 7.50
N GLN A 122 -11.74 2.87 8.11
CA GLN A 122 -12.93 3.74 8.06
C GLN A 122 -13.32 4.18 6.64
N ASP A 123 -12.37 4.19 5.71
CA ASP A 123 -12.57 4.63 4.32
C ASP A 123 -13.07 3.49 3.43
N LEU A 124 -13.16 2.27 3.98
CA LEU A 124 -13.79 1.15 3.29
C LEU A 124 -15.32 1.23 3.43
N PRO A 125 -16.08 0.83 2.40
CA PRO A 125 -17.54 0.72 2.45
C PRO A 125 -18.04 -0.43 3.33
#